data_AF-A0A9D8YR81-F1
#
_entry.id   AF-A0A9D8YR81-F1
#
_cell.length_a   1.000
_cell.length_b   1.000
_cell.length_c   1.000
_cell.angle_alpha   90.00
_cell.angle_beta   90.00
_cell.angle_gamma   90.00
#
_symmetry.space_group_name_H-M   'P 1'
#
loop_
_entity.id
_entity.type
_entity.pdbx_description
1 polymer ?
#
loop_
_entity_poly.entity_id
_entity_poly.type
_entity_poly.pdbx_seq_one_letter_code
_entity_poly.pdbx_strand_id
1 'polypeptide(L)' 'MYELFDGLISIGAGVYVYLLATGKAQISKDEERSKAWVEKFGRAMKVIGPLLVAFGLFRISGALLG' A
#
# COMPACT_ATOMS: atom_id res chain seq x y z
N MET A 1 4.01 6.61 20.61
CA MET A 1 2.99 5.59 20.28
C MET A 1 2.32 5.86 18.93
N TYR A 2 1.89 7.09 18.64
CA TYR A 2 1.32 7.47 17.33
C TYR A 2 2.20 7.11 16.13
N GLU A 3 3.51 7.35 16.20
CA GLU A 3 4.42 7.04 15.08
C GLU A 3 4.50 5.55 14.73
N LEU A 4 4.34 4.69 15.74
CA LEU A 4 4.36 3.24 15.55
C LEU A 4 3.06 2.78 14.85
N PHE A 5 1.92 3.33 15.24
CA PHE A 5 0.64 3.10 14.56
C PHE A 5 0.65 3.66 13.14
N ASP A 6 1.16 4.87 12.92
CA ASP A 6 1.28 5.48 11.58
C ASP A 6 2.18 4.62 10.66
N GLY A 7 3.28 4.10 11.21
CA GLY A 7 4.16 3.19 10.50
C GLY A 7 3.48 1.88 10.12
N LEU A 8 2.77 1.25 11.05
CA LEU A 8 2.01 0.02 10.80
C LEU A 8 0.89 0.22 9.78
N ILE A 9 0.14 1.33 9.87
CA ILE A 9 -0.91 1.70 8.92
C ILE A 9 -0.29 1.91 7.53
N SER A 10 0.86 2.60 7.44
CA SER A 10 1.55 2.84 6.18
C SER A 10 2.01 1.53 5.51
N ILE A 11 2.53 0.58 6.31
CA ILE A 11 2.89 -0.75 5.81
C ILE A 11 1.65 -1.49 5.32
N GLY A 12 0.59 -1.57 6.13
CA GLY A 12 -0.64 -2.26 5.77
C GLY A 12 -1.28 -1.68 4.51
N ALA A 13 -1.38 -0.35 4.42
CA ALA A 13 -1.90 0.35 3.25
C ALA A 13 -1.02 0.12 2.02
N GLY A 14 0.31 0.18 2.16
CA GLY A 14 1.25 -0.05 1.07
C GLY A 14 1.14 -1.47 0.49
N VAL A 15 1.07 -2.49 1.36
CA VAL A 15 0.85 -3.89 0.94
C VAL A 15 -0.51 -4.03 0.26
N TYR A 16 -1.58 -3.48 0.84
CA TYR A 16 -2.91 -3.58 0.27
C TYR A 16 -3.01 -2.93 -1.12
N VAL A 17 -2.47 -1.73 -1.28
CA VAL A 17 -2.41 -1.02 -2.57
C VAL A 17 -1.60 -1.82 -3.60
N TYR A 18 -0.50 -2.45 -3.20
CA TYR A 18 0.27 -3.30 -4.10
C TYR A 18 -0.52 -4.55 -4.54
N LEU A 19 -1.28 -5.16 -3.63
CA LEU A 19 -2.15 -6.30 -3.94
C LEU A 19 -3.29 -5.91 -4.91
N LEU A 20 -3.91 -4.74 -4.70
CA LEU A 20 -4.89 -4.18 -5.64
C LEU A 20 -4.25 -3.96 -7.01
N ALA A 21 -3.09 -3.32 -7.06
CA ALA A 21 -2.39 -2.98 -8.30
C ALA A 21 -1.88 -4.21 -9.09
N THR A 22 -1.67 -5.34 -8.41
CA THR A 22 -1.31 -6.61 -9.03
C THR A 22 -2.52 -7.47 -9.41
N GLY A 23 -3.73 -7.00 -9.14
CA GLY A 23 -4.98 -7.73 -9.41
C GLY A 23 -5.22 -8.91 -8.45
N LYS A 24 -4.42 -9.04 -7.39
CA LYS A 24 -4.60 -10.07 -6.35
C LYS A 24 -5.72 -9.73 -5.38
N ALA A 25 -6.12 -8.47 -5.32
CA ALA A 25 -7.28 -7.99 -4.59
C ALA A 25 -8.18 -7.16 -5.52
N GLN A 26 -9.47 -7.17 -5.25
CA GLN A 26 -10.46 -6.39 -6.00
C GLN A 26 -10.84 -5.13 -5.23
N ILE A 27 -10.91 -4.00 -5.93
CA ILE A 27 -11.36 -2.72 -5.34
C ILE A 27 -12.89 -2.61 -5.34
N SER A 28 -13.57 -3.39 -6.18
CA SER A 28 -15.02 -3.43 -6.32
C SER A 28 -15.50 -4.86 -6.51
N LYS A 29 -16.76 -5.14 -6.15
CA LYS A 29 -17.44 -6.42 -6.45
C LYS A 29 -17.60 -6.65 -7.97
N ASP A 30 -17.53 -5.57 -8.74
CA ASP A 30 -17.53 -5.61 -10.19
C ASP A 30 -16.09 -5.82 -10.70
N GLU A 31 -15.85 -6.94 -11.36
CA GLU A 31 -14.55 -7.31 -11.89
C GLU A 31 -14.08 -6.36 -13.00
N GLU A 32 -14.99 -5.84 -13.81
CA GLU A 32 -14.67 -4.98 -14.95
C GLU A 32 -14.19 -3.61 -14.44
N ARG A 33 -14.86 -3.07 -13.42
CA ARG A 33 -14.40 -1.86 -12.73
C ARG A 33 -13.04 -2.04 -12.05
N SER A 34 -12.80 -3.20 -11.44
CA SER A 34 -11.50 -3.48 -10.82
C SER A 34 -10.39 -3.57 -11.87
N LYS A 35 -10.64 -4.22 -13.01
CA LYS A 35 -9.68 -4.28 -14.13
C LYS A 35 -9.39 -2.89 -14.70
N ALA A 36 -10.43 -2.10 -14.97
CA ALA A 36 -10.26 -0.73 -15.49
C ALA A 36 -9.43 0.15 -14.55
N TRP A 37 -9.59 0.00 -13.22
CA TRP A 37 -8.76 0.70 -12.25
C TRP A 37 -7.31 0.24 -12.28
N VAL A 38 -7.06 -1.07 -12.35
CA VAL A 38 -5.70 -1.64 -12.41
C VAL A 38 -4.99 -1.25 -13.70
N GLU A 39 -5.69 -1.21 -14.84
CA GLU A 39 -5.11 -0.76 -16.10
C GLU A 39 -4.73 0.73 -16.05
N LYS A 40 -5.60 1.55 -15.46
CA LYS A 40 -5.38 3.00 -15.37
C LYS A 40 -4.32 3.39 -14.35
N PHE A 41 -4.29 2.75 -13.18
CA PHE A 41 -3.48 3.18 -12.03
C PHE A 41 -2.48 2.13 -11.55
N GLY A 42 -2.59 0.87 -11.97
CA GLY A 42 -1.81 -0.24 -11.44
C GLY A 42 -0.30 -0.07 -11.62
N ARG A 43 0.17 0.53 -12.73
CA ARG A 43 1.61 0.81 -12.90
C ARG A 43 2.14 1.78 -11.86
N ALA A 44 1.42 2.87 -11.57
CA ALA A 44 1.80 3.82 -10.54
C ALA A 44 1.71 3.20 -9.13
N MET A 45 0.62 2.47 -8.87
CA MET A 45 0.36 1.85 -7.57
C MET A 45 1.33 0.71 -7.23
N LYS A 46 1.87 0.00 -8.24
CA LYS A 46 2.97 -0.96 -8.07
C LYS A 46 4.27 -0.33 -7.57
N VAL A 47 4.48 0.97 -7.79
CA VAL A 47 5.63 1.72 -7.28
C VAL A 47 5.30 2.36 -5.94
N ILE A 48 4.11 2.96 -5.82
CA ILE A 48 3.66 3.64 -4.59
C ILE A 48 3.49 2.66 -3.43
N GLY A 49 2.99 1.44 -3.67
CA GLY A 49 2.82 0.42 -2.63
C GLY A 49 4.13 0.09 -1.89
N PRO A 50 5.20 -0.34 -2.59
CA PRO A 50 6.50 -0.58 -1.99
C PRO A 50 7.11 0.66 -1.32
N LEU A 51 6.91 1.85 -1.88
CA LEU A 51 7.37 3.10 -1.26
C LEU A 51 6.67 3.37 0.08
N LEU A 52 5.35 3.13 0.16
CA LEU A 52 4.58 3.24 1.41
C LEU A 52 5.07 2.24 2.47
N VAL A 53 5.38 1.01 2.04
CA VAL A 53 5.95 -0.01 2.94
C VAL A 53 7.32 0.43 3.46
N ALA A 54 8.21 0.88 2.57
CA ALA A 54 9.54 1.37 2.95
C ALA A 54 9.45 2.58 3.90
N PHE A 55 8.51 3.50 3.64
CA PHE A 55 8.26 4.66 4.51
C PHE A 55 7.76 4.24 5.89
N GLY A 56 6.81 3.31 5.96
CA GLY A 56 6.30 2.81 7.24
C GLY A 56 7.39 2.09 8.05
N LEU A 57 8.23 1.29 7.39
CA LEU A 57 9.40 0.66 8.02
C LEU A 57 10.39 1.70 8.56
N PHE A 58 10.67 2.75 7.78
CA PHE A 58 11.53 3.85 8.21
C PHE A 58 10.96 4.54 9.47
N ARG A 59 9.65 4.81 9.50
CA ARG A 59 8.96 5.43 10.65
C ARG A 59 9.01 4.57 11.91
N ILE A 60 8.77 3.26 11.77
CA ILE A 60 8.89 2.31 12.88
C ILE A 60 10.35 2.24 13.37
N SER A 61 11.33 2.21 12.46
CA SER A 61 12.74 2.16 12.85
C SER A 61 13.16 3.41 13.63
N GLY A 62 12.69 4.60 13.24
CA GLY A 62 12.90 5.84 13.98
C GLY A 62 12.25 5.80 15.37
N ALA A 63 11.02 5.30 15.47
CA ALA A 63 10.31 5.19 16.74
C ALA A 63 10.85 4.12 17.70
N LEU A 64 11.62 3.14 17.20
CA LEU A 64 12.22 2.05 18.00
C LEU A 64 13.69 2.31 18.37
N LEU A 65 14.43 3.04 17.53
CA LEU A 65 15.87 3.28 17.70
C LEU A 65 16.20 4.72 18.18
N GLY A 66 15.22 5.62 18.15
CA GLY A 66 15.30 6.98 18.72
C GLY A 66 14.63 7.05 20.10
#